data_AF-R9L2M5-F1
#
_entry.id   AF-R9L2M5-F1
#
_cell.length_a   1.000
_cell.length_b   1.000
_cell.length_c   1.000
_cell.angle_alpha   90.00
_cell.angle_beta   90.00
_cell.angle_gamma   90.00
#
_symmetry.space_group_name_H-M   'P 1'
#
loop_
_entity.id
_entity.type
_entity.pdbx_description
1 polymer ?
#
loop_
_entity_poly.entity_id
_entity_poly.type
_entity_poly.pdbx_seq_one_letter_code
_entity_poly.pdbx_strand_id
1 'polypeptide(L)'
;MSERVQGYSFMVENQLDAAARSRKPWLTPVQQVEHLKSKGVRFEKISEEDARTYLERNNNFFRIRSYRTNFEKVAEGARAGQYVNLDFKMLIDLSIIDMLLRNELLPMTLDIEHFAKVNLLREIERHGEDGYAIVEDFLAEADWVNSEGRTCNRTKDEIARGQSSAYTSGLLEKHPEHDYPVWIFMELVSFGTFLRFMKFCADRFGDKRLRDDYYVLQNVKALRNACAHNNCVLNNMIGCPARYNAQPAVTQGLESIGISLSQRRSKMKNEVFQQIATVLYAHQRWVSEGVRRNRGDSLRKFSNRMLKNWEFYKDNGQVVSGFFFILRMISGWYPDGNPVAQDDRASRGTKEKAVEEMGNCGAAGE
;
A
#
# COMPACT_ATOMS: atom_id res chain seq x y z
N MET A 1 40.89 -1.12 -22.54
CA MET A 1 39.41 -1.10 -22.70
C MET A 1 38.69 -0.29 -21.61
N SER A 2 39.40 0.49 -20.78
CA SER A 2 38.84 1.16 -19.61
C SER A 2 38.61 2.67 -19.75
N GLU A 3 39.09 3.33 -20.80
CA GLU A 3 39.06 4.82 -20.87
C GLU A 3 37.98 5.39 -21.81
N ARG A 4 37.35 4.59 -22.69
CA ARG A 4 36.27 5.07 -23.57
C ARG A 4 34.88 5.05 -22.93
N VAL A 5 34.69 4.35 -21.81
CA VAL A 5 33.39 4.26 -21.10
C VAL A 5 33.18 5.43 -20.13
N GLN A 6 34.26 6.01 -19.61
CA GLN A 6 34.18 7.16 -18.69
C GLN A 6 33.86 8.49 -19.39
N GLY A 7 34.21 8.66 -20.67
CA GLY A 7 33.93 9.89 -21.42
C GLY A 7 32.46 10.08 -21.83
N TYR A 8 31.70 8.98 -22.00
CA TYR A 8 30.29 9.05 -22.40
C TYR A 8 29.34 9.23 -21.19
N SER A 9 29.72 8.73 -20.02
CA SER A 9 28.95 8.89 -18.78
C SER A 9 28.93 10.35 -18.30
N PHE A 10 30.06 11.07 -18.46
CA PHE A 10 30.24 12.44 -17.94
C PHE A 10 29.52 13.54 -18.75
N MET A 11 29.20 13.29 -20.04
CA MET A 11 28.45 14.25 -20.87
C MET A 11 26.93 14.09 -20.75
N VAL A 12 26.42 12.91 -20.42
CA VAL A 12 24.97 12.67 -20.24
C VAL A 12 24.50 13.12 -18.85
N GLU A 13 25.34 13.01 -17.82
CA GLU A 13 25.05 13.52 -16.47
C GLU A 13 24.93 15.05 -16.43
N ASN A 14 25.78 15.79 -17.16
CA ASN A 14 25.77 17.26 -17.14
C ASN A 14 24.58 17.91 -17.87
N GLN A 15 23.88 17.20 -18.78
CA GLN A 15 22.67 17.74 -19.42
C GLN A 15 21.38 17.43 -18.64
N LEU A 16 21.39 16.40 -17.79
CA LEU A 16 20.26 16.09 -16.89
C LEU A 16 20.28 16.94 -15.62
N ASP A 17 21.45 17.39 -15.16
CA ASP A 17 21.59 18.20 -13.95
C ASP A 17 21.17 19.67 -14.10
N ALA A 18 21.19 20.23 -15.32
CA ALA A 18 20.79 21.62 -15.56
C ALA A 18 19.26 21.83 -15.48
N ALA A 19 18.46 20.82 -15.81
CA ALA A 19 16.99 20.90 -15.73
C ALA A 19 16.44 20.57 -14.33
N ALA A 20 17.27 20.02 -13.44
CA ALA A 20 16.85 19.49 -12.14
C ALA A 20 16.89 20.51 -10.97
N ARG A 21 17.46 21.71 -11.17
CA ARG A 21 17.68 22.71 -10.08
C ARG A 21 16.89 24.01 -10.18
N SER A 22 15.95 24.16 -11.12
CA SER A 22 15.03 25.31 -11.10
C SER A 22 13.88 25.07 -10.13
N ARG A 23 13.73 25.90 -9.10
CA ARG A 23 12.54 25.90 -8.23
C ARG A 23 11.30 26.05 -9.11
N LYS A 24 10.37 25.09 -9.02
CA LYS A 24 9.13 25.14 -9.81
C LYS A 24 8.25 26.28 -9.29
N PRO A 25 7.70 27.14 -10.17
CA PRO A 25 6.85 28.24 -9.75
C PRO A 25 5.53 27.73 -9.16
N TRP A 26 4.97 28.49 -8.23
CA TRP A 26 3.59 28.28 -7.77
C TRP A 26 2.63 28.57 -8.92
N LEU A 27 1.68 27.67 -9.17
CA LEU A 27 0.68 27.83 -10.23
C LEU A 27 -0.71 28.02 -9.61
N THR A 28 -1.44 29.03 -10.05
CA THR A 28 -2.87 29.19 -9.75
C THR A 28 -3.70 28.08 -10.40
N PRO A 29 -4.93 27.79 -9.93
CA PRO A 29 -5.81 26.79 -10.55
C PRO A 29 -5.98 26.96 -12.07
N VAL A 30 -6.10 28.20 -12.54
CA VAL A 30 -6.14 28.53 -13.97
C VAL A 30 -4.84 28.09 -14.67
N GLN A 31 -3.69 28.47 -14.11
CA GLN A 31 -2.39 28.11 -14.65
C GLN A 31 -2.12 26.59 -14.59
N GLN A 32 -2.68 25.89 -13.60
CA GLN A 32 -2.61 24.44 -13.45
C GLN A 32 -3.38 23.73 -14.57
N VAL A 33 -4.59 24.19 -14.90
CA VAL A 33 -5.39 23.67 -16.02
C VAL A 33 -4.64 23.88 -17.34
N GLU A 34 -4.15 25.09 -17.59
CA GLU A 34 -3.36 25.39 -18.80
C GLU A 34 -2.07 24.56 -18.87
N HIS A 35 -1.39 24.34 -17.74
CA HIS A 35 -0.24 23.46 -17.68
C HIS A 35 -0.61 22.02 -18.07
N LEU A 36 -1.73 21.48 -17.58
CA LEU A 36 -2.18 20.13 -17.94
C LEU A 36 -2.55 20.03 -19.42
N LYS A 37 -3.24 21.03 -19.99
CA LYS A 37 -3.54 21.11 -21.43
C LYS A 37 -2.26 21.12 -22.27
N SER A 38 -1.25 21.90 -21.87
CA SER A 38 0.07 21.91 -22.54
C SER A 38 0.79 20.55 -22.52
N LYS A 39 0.40 19.66 -21.61
CA LYS A 39 0.91 18.28 -21.52
C LYS A 39 -0.01 17.26 -22.19
N GLY A 40 -1.02 17.69 -22.93
CA GLY A 40 -1.95 16.83 -23.67
C GLY A 40 -3.04 16.20 -22.81
N VAL A 41 -3.29 16.71 -21.59
CA VAL A 41 -4.44 16.29 -20.78
C VAL A 41 -5.72 16.93 -21.32
N ARG A 42 -6.75 16.10 -21.50
CA ARG A 42 -8.07 16.50 -22.01
C ARG A 42 -9.01 16.92 -20.87
N PHE A 43 -10.01 17.72 -21.22
CA PHE A 43 -11.07 18.22 -20.33
C PHE A 43 -12.44 17.99 -21.00
N GLU A 44 -12.62 16.80 -21.56
CA GLU A 44 -13.84 16.40 -22.29
C GLU A 44 -14.90 15.84 -21.34
N LYS A 45 -14.48 15.28 -20.20
CA LYS A 45 -15.38 14.65 -19.20
C LYS A 45 -15.72 15.55 -18.00
N ILE A 46 -15.16 16.75 -17.97
CA ILE A 46 -15.39 17.77 -16.94
C ILE A 46 -15.09 19.14 -17.54
N SER A 47 -15.89 20.15 -17.23
CA SER A 47 -15.63 21.52 -17.71
C SER A 47 -14.35 22.09 -17.09
N GLU A 48 -13.71 23.03 -17.78
CA GLU A 48 -12.54 23.72 -17.22
C GLU A 48 -12.88 24.53 -15.97
N GLU A 49 -14.10 25.06 -15.86
CA GLU A 49 -14.58 25.76 -14.67
C GLU A 49 -14.72 24.82 -13.47
N ASP A 50 -15.33 23.66 -13.66
CA ASP A 50 -15.45 22.64 -12.61
C ASP A 50 -14.08 22.08 -12.22
N ALA A 51 -13.17 21.92 -13.19
CA ALA A 51 -11.81 21.48 -12.94
C ALA A 51 -11.02 22.49 -12.08
N ARG A 52 -11.16 23.79 -12.36
CA ARG A 52 -10.58 24.87 -11.54
C ARG A 52 -11.17 24.86 -10.13
N THR A 53 -12.49 24.79 -10.01
CA THR A 53 -13.18 24.71 -8.72
C THR A 53 -12.70 23.50 -7.90
N TYR A 54 -12.50 22.35 -8.54
CA TYR A 54 -11.99 21.15 -7.89
C TYR A 54 -10.55 21.32 -7.36
N LEU A 55 -9.67 21.97 -8.15
CA LEU A 55 -8.30 22.28 -7.76
C LEU A 55 -8.22 23.32 -6.64
N GLU A 56 -9.20 24.22 -6.54
CA GLU A 56 -9.30 25.22 -5.48
C GLU A 56 -9.75 24.63 -4.15
N ARG A 57 -10.76 23.75 -4.19
CA ARG A 57 -11.53 23.41 -2.99
C ARG A 57 -11.34 21.98 -2.49
N ASN A 58 -10.99 21.05 -3.38
CA ASN A 58 -11.12 19.62 -3.06
C ASN A 58 -9.77 18.92 -2.94
N ASN A 59 -8.78 19.27 -3.78
CA ASN A 59 -7.57 18.47 -3.84
C ASN A 59 -6.35 19.28 -4.29
N ASN A 60 -5.22 19.02 -3.64
CA ASN A 60 -3.95 19.61 -4.02
C ASN A 60 -3.55 19.13 -5.43
N PHE A 61 -3.22 20.07 -6.31
CA PHE A 61 -2.73 19.81 -7.67
C PHE A 61 -1.64 18.74 -7.74
N PHE A 62 -0.69 18.74 -6.80
CA PHE A 62 0.40 17.77 -6.75
C PHE A 62 -0.10 16.34 -6.52
N ARG A 63 -1.14 16.18 -5.70
CA ARG A 63 -1.76 14.89 -5.41
C ARG A 63 -2.49 14.35 -6.63
N ILE A 64 -3.36 15.14 -7.27
CA ILE A 64 -4.07 14.73 -8.50
C ILE A 64 -3.06 14.37 -9.60
N ARG A 65 -2.05 15.23 -9.78
CA ARG A 65 -1.04 15.04 -10.82
C ARG A 65 -0.21 13.77 -10.59
N SER A 66 -0.17 13.21 -9.38
CA SER A 66 0.56 11.96 -9.12
C SER A 66 0.01 10.77 -9.91
N TYR A 67 -1.31 10.70 -10.15
CA TYR A 67 -1.94 9.57 -10.86
C TYR A 67 -1.65 9.54 -12.38
N ARG A 68 -1.08 10.62 -12.93
CA ARG A 68 -0.69 10.68 -14.35
C ARG A 68 0.38 9.66 -14.72
N THR A 69 1.12 9.11 -13.75
CA THR A 69 2.15 8.10 -14.02
C THR A 69 1.57 6.76 -14.46
N ASN A 70 0.27 6.58 -14.33
CA ASN A 70 -0.46 5.44 -14.91
C ASN A 70 -0.82 5.64 -16.40
N PHE A 71 -0.38 6.72 -17.02
CA PHE A 71 -0.73 7.06 -18.40
C PHE A 71 0.53 7.23 -19.24
N GLU A 72 0.50 6.62 -20.41
CA GLU A 72 1.58 6.67 -21.38
C GLU A 72 1.72 8.07 -21.99
N LYS A 73 2.89 8.31 -22.58
CA LYS A 73 3.19 9.52 -23.34
C LYS A 73 3.57 9.15 -24.76
N VAL A 74 3.27 10.06 -25.68
CA VAL A 74 3.70 9.95 -27.07
C VAL A 74 5.23 9.93 -27.10
N ALA A 75 5.82 8.92 -27.73
CA ALA A 75 7.27 8.74 -27.79
C ALA A 75 7.94 9.71 -28.78
N GLU A 76 7.33 9.90 -29.96
CA GLU A 76 7.95 10.61 -31.09
C GLU A 76 6.98 11.58 -31.80
N GLY A 77 7.52 12.46 -32.64
CA GLY A 77 6.76 13.43 -33.44
C GLY A 77 6.38 14.71 -32.68
N ALA A 78 5.52 15.53 -33.28
CA ALA A 78 5.19 16.88 -32.79
C ALA A 78 4.52 16.90 -31.40
N ARG A 79 3.94 15.77 -30.96
CA ARG A 79 3.30 15.63 -29.65
C ARG A 79 4.16 14.87 -28.64
N ALA A 80 5.44 14.60 -28.95
CA ALA A 80 6.33 13.86 -28.06
C ALA A 80 6.32 14.42 -26.63
N GLY A 81 6.19 13.53 -25.64
CA GLY A 81 6.12 13.87 -24.22
C GLY A 81 4.74 14.31 -23.70
N GLN A 82 3.73 14.46 -24.56
CA GLN A 82 2.34 14.65 -24.16
C GLN A 82 1.66 13.33 -23.79
N TYR A 83 0.66 13.39 -22.92
CA TYR A 83 -0.11 12.22 -22.49
C TYR A 83 -0.99 11.66 -23.60
N VAL A 84 -1.08 10.32 -23.65
CA VAL A 84 -2.01 9.57 -24.50
C VAL A 84 -3.26 9.26 -23.70
N ASN A 85 -4.41 9.57 -24.30
CA ASN A 85 -5.74 9.27 -23.81
C ASN A 85 -6.12 9.73 -22.39
N LEU A 86 -5.35 10.63 -21.78
CA LEU A 86 -5.60 11.11 -20.43
C LEU A 86 -6.59 12.28 -20.41
N ASP A 87 -7.67 12.14 -19.64
CA ASP A 87 -8.60 13.22 -19.28
C ASP A 87 -8.48 13.58 -17.80
N PHE A 88 -8.62 14.86 -17.44
CA PHE A 88 -8.54 15.33 -16.06
C PHE A 88 -9.52 14.62 -15.13
N LYS A 89 -10.72 14.27 -15.61
CA LYS A 89 -11.72 13.52 -14.83
C LYS A 89 -11.24 12.13 -14.42
N MET A 90 -10.36 11.51 -15.20
CA MET A 90 -9.74 10.22 -14.85
C MET A 90 -8.80 10.36 -13.65
N LEU A 91 -8.07 11.48 -13.55
CA LEU A 91 -7.20 11.74 -12.40
C LEU A 91 -8.03 11.97 -11.12
N ILE A 92 -9.14 12.70 -11.25
CA ILE A 92 -10.11 12.89 -10.15
C ILE A 92 -10.63 11.53 -9.70
N ASP A 93 -11.12 10.71 -10.63
CA ASP A 93 -11.73 9.43 -10.31
C ASP A 93 -10.72 8.45 -9.69
N LEU A 94 -9.50 8.32 -10.24
CA LEU A 94 -8.41 7.56 -9.61
C LEU A 94 -8.08 8.05 -8.20
N SER A 95 -8.10 9.37 -7.96
CA SER A 95 -7.83 9.92 -6.62
C SER A 95 -8.89 9.55 -5.59
N ILE A 96 -10.15 9.43 -6.02
CA ILE A 96 -11.27 9.00 -5.18
C ILE A 96 -11.17 7.49 -4.92
N ILE A 97 -10.88 6.70 -5.96
CA ILE A 97 -10.69 5.24 -5.83
C ILE A 97 -9.53 4.95 -4.88
N ASP A 98 -8.40 5.64 -5.03
CA ASP A 98 -7.24 5.52 -4.14
C ASP A 98 -7.60 5.81 -2.67
N MET A 99 -8.32 6.91 -2.42
CA MET A 99 -8.76 7.27 -1.08
C MET A 99 -9.66 6.18 -0.48
N LEU A 100 -10.65 5.69 -1.24
CA LEU A 100 -11.54 4.64 -0.76
C LEU A 100 -10.80 3.34 -0.52
N LEU A 101 -9.86 2.96 -1.39
CA LEU A 101 -9.02 1.78 -1.20
C LEU A 101 -8.21 1.88 0.10
N ARG A 102 -7.61 3.04 0.39
CA ARG A 102 -6.87 3.26 1.64
C ARG A 102 -7.77 3.17 2.87
N ASN A 103 -9.01 3.64 2.77
CA ASN A 103 -10.00 3.52 3.85
C ASN A 103 -10.41 2.06 4.12
N GLU A 104 -10.27 1.17 3.14
CA GLU A 104 -10.46 -0.28 3.35
C GLU A 104 -9.19 -0.95 3.88
N LEU A 105 -8.03 -0.66 3.27
CA LEU A 105 -6.77 -1.32 3.59
C LEU A 105 -6.23 -0.95 4.99
N LEU A 106 -6.34 0.32 5.40
CA LEU A 106 -5.80 0.74 6.70
C LEU A 106 -6.46 -0.02 7.86
N PRO A 107 -7.79 -0.07 8.00
CA PRO A 107 -8.42 -0.88 9.04
C PRO A 107 -8.04 -2.37 8.98
N MET A 108 -7.92 -2.96 7.79
CA MET A 108 -7.46 -4.34 7.65
C MET A 108 -6.04 -4.55 8.18
N THR A 109 -5.14 -3.58 7.99
CA THR A 109 -3.79 -3.66 8.57
C THR A 109 -3.80 -3.59 10.11
N LEU A 110 -4.73 -2.85 10.71
CA LEU A 110 -4.92 -2.81 12.17
C LEU A 110 -5.47 -4.14 12.69
N ASP A 111 -6.43 -4.73 11.97
CA ASP A 111 -6.96 -6.06 12.29
C ASP A 111 -5.82 -7.10 12.26
N ILE A 112 -4.99 -7.11 11.20
CA ILE A 112 -3.83 -8.00 11.09
C ILE A 112 -2.84 -7.80 12.26
N GLU A 113 -2.49 -6.55 12.58
CA GLU A 113 -1.59 -6.24 13.69
C GLU A 113 -2.11 -6.81 15.02
N HIS A 114 -3.40 -6.60 15.31
CA HIS A 114 -4.03 -7.14 16.52
C HIS A 114 -3.92 -8.66 16.59
N PHE A 115 -4.32 -9.38 15.53
CA PHE A 115 -4.27 -10.84 15.52
C PHE A 115 -2.83 -11.38 15.52
N ALA A 116 -1.86 -10.64 14.97
CA ALA A 116 -0.45 -11.00 15.07
C ALA A 116 0.07 -10.90 16.52
N LYS A 117 -0.31 -9.86 17.27
CA LYS A 117 0.02 -9.73 18.71
C LYS A 117 -0.58 -10.86 19.53
N VAL A 118 -1.85 -11.18 19.31
CA VAL A 118 -2.54 -12.31 19.97
C VAL A 118 -1.89 -13.64 19.60
N ASN A 119 -1.46 -13.82 18.35
CA ASN A 119 -0.70 -15.00 17.96
C ASN A 119 0.63 -15.08 18.71
N LEU A 120 1.41 -14.00 18.78
CA LEU A 120 2.70 -14.02 19.46
C LEU A 120 2.58 -14.38 20.94
N LEU A 121 1.56 -13.88 21.66
CA LEU A 121 1.31 -14.27 23.05
C LEU A 121 1.10 -15.77 23.21
N ARG A 122 0.29 -16.37 22.32
CA ARG A 122 0.05 -17.82 22.32
C ARG A 122 1.33 -18.60 22.01
N GLU A 123 2.19 -18.08 21.14
CA GLU A 123 3.48 -18.72 20.84
C GLU A 123 4.42 -18.68 22.05
N ILE A 124 4.52 -17.54 22.73
CA ILE A 124 5.33 -17.37 23.94
C ILE A 124 4.87 -18.36 25.02
N GLU A 125 3.56 -18.43 25.26
CA GLU A 125 2.97 -19.39 26.20
C GLU A 125 3.24 -20.85 25.79
N ARG A 126 3.06 -21.19 24.50
CA ARG A 126 3.29 -22.54 23.97
C ARG A 126 4.73 -23.01 24.14
N HIS A 127 5.69 -22.10 24.06
CA HIS A 127 7.12 -22.39 24.27
C HIS A 127 7.54 -22.31 25.74
N GLY A 128 6.63 -22.01 26.66
CA GLY A 128 6.89 -21.98 28.10
C GLY A 128 7.78 -20.82 28.55
N GLU A 129 7.84 -19.74 27.78
CA GLU A 129 8.63 -18.54 28.11
C GLU A 129 7.96 -17.72 29.21
N ASP A 130 8.78 -17.07 30.03
CA ASP A 130 8.29 -16.08 30.98
C ASP A 130 8.02 -14.74 30.28
N GLY A 131 6.85 -14.17 30.53
CA GLY A 131 6.38 -12.96 29.85
C GLY A 131 7.15 -11.69 30.20
N TYR A 132 7.90 -11.65 31.30
CA TYR A 132 8.79 -10.55 31.65
C TYR A 132 10.20 -10.81 31.11
N ALA A 133 10.76 -11.99 31.38
CA ALA A 133 12.13 -12.33 31.00
C ALA A 133 12.36 -12.23 29.49
N ILE A 134 11.39 -12.63 28.67
CA ILE A 134 11.54 -12.54 27.20
C ILE A 134 11.63 -11.08 26.70
N VAL A 135 10.97 -10.14 27.39
CA VAL A 135 11.04 -8.72 27.06
C VAL A 135 12.36 -8.13 27.57
N GLU A 136 12.77 -8.51 28.77
CA GLU A 136 14.07 -8.12 29.35
C GLU A 136 15.22 -8.53 28.42
N ASP A 137 15.26 -9.80 27.98
CA ASP A 137 16.25 -10.33 27.06
C ASP A 137 16.27 -9.56 25.73
N PHE A 138 15.09 -9.27 25.17
CA PHE A 138 14.98 -8.49 23.94
C PHE A 138 15.52 -7.06 24.09
N LEU A 139 15.21 -6.41 25.21
CA LEU A 139 15.69 -5.06 25.49
C LEU A 139 17.20 -5.05 25.73
N ALA A 140 17.73 -6.03 26.45
CA ALA A 140 19.16 -6.18 26.70
C ALA A 140 19.96 -6.42 25.40
N GLU A 141 19.44 -7.25 24.47
CA GLU A 141 20.09 -7.45 23.16
C GLU A 141 20.12 -6.15 22.33
N ALA A 142 19.18 -5.24 22.54
CA ALA A 142 19.09 -3.96 21.84
C ALA A 142 19.93 -2.83 22.46
N ASP A 143 20.57 -3.06 23.62
CA ASP A 143 21.44 -2.09 24.27
C ASP A 143 22.76 -1.94 23.48
N TRP A 144 23.22 -0.71 23.32
CA TRP A 144 24.52 -0.39 22.69
C TRP A 144 25.19 0.76 23.43
N VAL A 145 26.52 0.87 23.33
CA VAL A 145 27.29 1.92 23.98
C VAL A 145 27.64 3.01 22.98
N ASN A 146 27.30 4.26 23.31
CA ASN A 146 27.62 5.40 22.45
C ASN A 146 29.07 5.88 22.59
N SER A 147 29.47 6.88 21.80
CA SER A 147 30.83 7.46 21.84
C SER A 147 31.21 8.08 23.19
N GLU A 148 30.24 8.36 24.05
CA GLU A 148 30.42 8.91 25.40
C GLU A 148 30.46 7.82 26.48
N GLY A 149 30.40 6.54 26.11
CA GLY A 149 30.39 5.43 27.07
C GLY A 149 29.04 5.19 27.75
N ARG A 150 27.96 5.81 27.27
CA ARG A 150 26.61 5.63 27.82
C ARG A 150 25.89 4.49 27.13
N THR A 151 25.22 3.63 27.90
CA THR A 151 24.28 2.64 27.37
C THR A 151 23.06 3.34 26.80
N CYS A 152 22.70 3.01 25.57
CA CYS A 152 21.58 3.58 24.83
C CYS A 152 20.71 2.45 24.27
N ASN A 153 19.40 2.70 24.16
CA ASN A 153 18.46 1.73 23.61
C ASN A 153 17.33 2.45 22.87
N ARG A 154 17.31 2.29 21.55
CA ARG A 154 16.33 2.98 20.69
C ARG A 154 14.89 2.56 20.98
N THR A 155 14.66 1.34 21.46
CA THR A 155 13.33 0.88 21.85
C THR A 155 12.89 1.55 23.15
N LYS A 156 13.78 1.65 24.16
CA LYS A 156 13.49 2.40 25.40
C LYS A 156 13.23 3.88 25.08
N ASP A 157 14.03 4.49 24.20
CA ASP A 157 13.82 5.88 23.74
C ASP A 157 12.49 6.08 23.00
N GLU A 158 12.06 5.08 22.21
CA GLU A 158 10.76 5.08 21.54
C GLU A 158 9.60 5.04 22.55
N ILE A 159 9.69 4.14 23.53
CA ILE A 159 8.68 3.97 24.58
C ILE A 159 8.60 5.24 25.45
N ALA A 160 9.74 5.83 25.82
CA ALA A 160 9.81 7.04 26.64
C ALA A 160 9.09 8.25 26.00
N ARG A 161 9.05 8.35 24.66
CA ARG A 161 8.26 9.38 23.97
C ARG A 161 6.75 9.25 24.22
N GLY A 162 6.28 8.09 24.67
CA GLY A 162 4.92 7.87 25.10
C GLY A 162 4.55 8.51 26.45
N GLN A 163 5.51 9.06 27.21
CA GLN A 163 5.24 9.71 28.50
C GLN A 163 4.36 10.96 28.38
N SER A 164 4.45 11.67 27.25
CA SER A 164 3.61 12.85 26.98
C SER A 164 2.26 12.49 26.34
N SER A 165 1.98 11.21 26.11
CA SER A 165 0.76 10.75 25.44
C SER A 165 -0.33 10.42 26.46
N ALA A 166 -1.52 10.97 26.26
CA ALA A 166 -2.70 10.70 27.09
C ALA A 166 -3.13 9.21 27.09
N TYR A 167 -2.63 8.42 26.14
CA TYR A 167 -3.01 7.01 25.98
C TYR A 167 -2.03 6.04 26.65
N THR A 168 -0.78 6.44 26.87
CA THR A 168 0.29 5.53 27.35
C THR A 168 0.96 5.99 28.63
N SER A 169 0.83 7.26 29.03
CA SER A 169 1.51 7.80 30.21
C SER A 169 1.22 6.99 31.48
N GLY A 170 -0.05 6.66 31.74
CA GLY A 170 -0.45 5.89 32.93
C GLY A 170 0.02 4.43 32.94
N LEU A 171 0.39 3.85 31.79
CA LEU A 171 1.07 2.54 31.75
C LEU A 171 2.55 2.69 32.06
N LEU A 172 3.19 3.73 31.53
CA LEU A 172 4.62 3.99 31.75
C LEU A 172 4.94 4.36 33.19
N GLU A 173 4.07 5.13 33.84
CA GLU A 173 4.20 5.48 35.26
C GLU A 173 4.24 4.25 36.19
N LYS A 174 3.63 3.13 35.77
CA LYS A 174 3.62 1.87 36.53
C LYS A 174 4.88 1.02 36.32
N HIS A 175 5.69 1.36 35.32
CA HIS A 175 6.85 0.59 34.88
C HIS A 175 8.07 1.50 34.61
N PRO A 176 8.55 2.24 35.64
CA PRO A 176 9.64 3.21 35.47
C PRO A 176 10.98 2.55 35.13
N GLU A 177 11.20 1.31 35.56
CA GLU A 177 12.44 0.56 35.35
C GLU A 177 12.43 -0.26 34.05
N HIS A 178 11.44 -0.05 33.17
CA HIS A 178 11.25 -0.81 31.93
C HIS A 178 10.96 -2.31 32.14
N ASP A 179 10.39 -2.67 33.29
CA ASP A 179 9.98 -4.02 33.70
C ASP A 179 8.64 -4.44 33.07
N TYR A 180 8.53 -4.27 31.74
CA TYR A 180 7.29 -4.49 31.03
C TYR A 180 7.01 -6.00 30.85
N PRO A 181 5.86 -6.53 31.29
CA PRO A 181 5.41 -7.82 30.78
C PRO A 181 5.04 -7.70 29.31
N VAL A 182 5.15 -8.81 28.58
CA VAL A 182 4.95 -8.85 27.12
C VAL A 182 3.62 -8.24 26.64
N TRP A 183 2.52 -8.44 27.35
CA TRP A 183 1.22 -7.88 26.98
C TRP A 183 1.13 -6.36 27.15
N ILE A 184 1.91 -5.76 28.06
CA ILE A 184 2.03 -4.30 28.18
C ILE A 184 3.03 -3.78 27.14
N PHE A 185 4.18 -4.44 27.01
CA PHE A 185 5.23 -4.08 26.07
C PHE A 185 4.69 -3.93 24.64
N MET A 186 3.88 -4.89 24.17
CA MET A 186 3.29 -4.85 22.83
C MET A 186 2.31 -3.68 22.60
N GLU A 187 1.71 -3.12 23.66
CA GLU A 187 0.83 -1.94 23.57
C GLU A 187 1.62 -0.62 23.58
N LEU A 188 2.84 -0.63 24.14
CA LEU A 188 3.71 0.55 24.23
C LEU A 188 4.56 0.78 22.98
N VAL A 189 4.86 -0.27 22.22
CA VAL A 189 5.75 -0.18 21.06
C VAL A 189 4.99 0.03 19.75
N SER A 190 5.63 0.71 18.78
CA SER A 190 5.09 0.79 17.44
C SER A 190 5.03 -0.57 16.76
N PHE A 191 4.19 -0.69 15.72
CA PHE A 191 4.12 -1.91 14.91
C PHE A 191 5.48 -2.34 14.37
N GLY A 192 6.35 -1.39 14.00
CA GLY A 192 7.69 -1.71 13.52
C GLY A 192 8.59 -2.35 14.57
N THR A 193 8.46 -1.94 15.82
CA THR A 193 9.20 -2.48 16.96
C THR A 193 8.62 -3.80 17.42
N PHE A 194 7.29 -3.95 17.41
CA PHE A 194 6.62 -5.24 17.56
C PHE A 194 7.15 -6.29 16.56
N LEU A 195 7.31 -5.95 15.28
CA LEU A 195 7.88 -6.90 14.31
C LEU A 195 9.32 -7.28 14.62
N ARG A 196 10.15 -6.37 15.15
CA ARG A 196 11.51 -6.72 15.60
C ARG A 196 11.48 -7.70 16.76
N PHE A 197 10.60 -7.47 17.74
CA PHE A 197 10.38 -8.37 18.86
C PHE A 197 9.85 -9.74 18.40
N MET A 198 8.88 -9.78 17.48
CA MET A 198 8.39 -11.03 16.89
C MET A 198 9.49 -11.83 16.19
N LYS A 199 10.41 -11.15 15.46
CA LYS A 199 11.57 -11.80 14.85
C LYS A 199 12.52 -12.36 15.91
N PHE A 200 12.80 -11.59 16.96
CA PHE A 200 13.61 -12.07 18.10
C PHE A 200 13.00 -13.34 18.70
N CYS A 201 11.70 -13.37 18.98
CA CYS A 201 11.01 -14.56 19.46
C CYS A 201 11.11 -15.73 18.46
N ALA A 202 10.90 -15.47 17.15
CA ALA A 202 11.01 -16.51 16.12
C ALA A 202 12.41 -17.14 16.07
N ASP A 203 13.45 -16.33 16.23
CA ASP A 203 14.84 -16.78 16.24
C ASP A 203 15.15 -17.57 17.51
N ARG A 204 14.68 -17.09 18.67
CA ARG A 204 14.81 -17.77 19.97
C ARG A 204 14.13 -19.13 19.99
N PHE A 205 12.94 -19.24 19.41
CA PHE A 205 12.17 -20.49 19.38
C PHE A 205 12.61 -21.45 18.26
N GLY A 206 13.44 -21.00 17.32
CA GLY A 206 13.69 -21.72 16.07
C GLY A 206 12.44 -21.92 15.21
N ASP A 207 11.40 -21.09 15.38
CA ASP A 207 10.12 -21.22 14.69
C ASP A 207 10.16 -20.55 13.31
N LYS A 208 10.39 -21.37 12.28
CA LYS A 208 10.42 -20.91 10.89
C LYS A 208 9.09 -20.31 10.44
N ARG A 209 7.95 -20.81 10.92
CA ARG A 209 6.63 -20.27 10.54
C ARG A 209 6.47 -18.86 11.09
N LEU A 210 6.85 -18.63 12.36
CA LEU A 210 6.81 -17.29 12.95
C LEU A 210 7.74 -16.32 12.22
N ARG A 211 8.91 -16.81 11.77
CA ARG A 211 9.83 -16.03 10.93
C ARG A 211 9.24 -15.70 9.54
N ASP A 212 8.55 -16.64 8.91
CA ASP A 212 7.87 -16.41 7.63
C ASP A 212 6.73 -15.39 7.78
N ASP A 213 5.95 -15.48 8.87
CA ASP A 213 4.89 -14.53 9.22
C ASP A 213 5.46 -13.11 9.44
N TYR A 214 6.64 -12.98 10.05
CA TYR A 214 7.36 -11.70 10.16
C TYR A 214 7.61 -11.04 8.79
N TYR A 215 8.03 -11.81 7.78
CA TYR A 215 8.28 -11.26 6.44
C TYR A 215 6.98 -10.85 5.72
N VAL A 216 5.87 -11.58 5.94
CA VAL A 216 4.54 -11.16 5.47
C VAL A 216 4.16 -9.82 6.12
N LEU A 217 4.35 -9.69 7.43
CA LEU A 217 4.00 -8.48 8.18
C LEU A 217 4.86 -7.26 7.81
N GLN A 218 6.07 -7.42 7.26
CA GLN A 218 6.83 -6.28 6.73
C GLN A 218 6.10 -5.56 5.59
N ASN A 219 5.46 -6.31 4.69
CA ASN A 219 4.64 -5.73 3.62
C ASN A 219 3.37 -5.08 4.19
N VAL A 220 2.74 -5.71 5.19
CA VAL A 220 1.59 -5.12 5.89
C VAL A 220 1.95 -3.79 6.54
N LYS A 221 3.10 -3.70 7.23
CA LYS A 221 3.61 -2.47 7.84
C LYS A 221 3.87 -1.37 6.79
N ALA A 222 4.48 -1.73 5.66
CA ALA A 222 4.76 -0.79 4.59
C ALA A 222 3.46 -0.16 4.05
N LEU A 223 2.44 -0.98 3.77
CA LEU A 223 1.15 -0.50 3.28
C LEU A 223 0.39 0.30 4.34
N ARG A 224 0.38 -0.16 5.60
CA ARG A 224 -0.19 0.55 6.74
C ARG A 224 0.35 1.97 6.82
N ASN A 225 1.67 2.11 6.76
CA ASN A 225 2.32 3.42 6.84
C ASN A 225 1.97 4.30 5.65
N ALA A 226 1.95 3.73 4.43
CA ALA A 226 1.52 4.46 3.25
C ALA A 226 0.08 5.00 3.41
N CYS A 227 -0.85 4.17 3.89
CA CYS A 227 -2.23 4.58 4.11
C CYS A 227 -2.36 5.63 5.23
N ALA A 228 -1.70 5.41 6.37
CA ALA A 228 -1.75 6.29 7.55
C ALA A 228 -1.14 7.67 7.30
N HIS A 229 -0.09 7.76 6.47
CA HIS A 229 0.48 9.03 6.00
C HIS A 229 -0.26 9.65 4.81
N ASN A 230 -1.40 9.05 4.41
CA ASN A 230 -2.23 9.53 3.31
C ASN A 230 -1.49 9.57 1.95
N ASN A 231 -0.51 8.69 1.74
CA ASN A 231 0.21 8.57 0.47
C ASN A 231 -0.74 8.09 -0.65
N CYS A 232 -0.43 8.40 -1.90
CA CYS A 232 -1.19 7.90 -3.05
C CYS A 232 -0.71 6.49 -3.39
N VAL A 233 -1.49 5.47 -3.07
CA VAL A 233 -1.16 4.04 -3.27
C VAL A 233 -1.27 3.67 -4.75
N LEU A 234 -2.31 4.13 -5.45
CA LEU A 234 -2.55 3.83 -6.86
C LEU A 234 -1.91 4.82 -7.84
N ASN A 235 -0.94 5.63 -7.40
CA ASN A 235 -0.32 6.61 -8.30
C ASN A 235 0.55 5.97 -9.39
N ASN A 236 1.13 4.78 -9.16
CA ASN A 236 2.08 4.16 -10.07
C ASN A 236 1.92 2.64 -10.18
N MET A 237 0.87 2.22 -10.88
CA MET A 237 0.58 0.82 -11.20
C MET A 237 1.50 0.23 -12.30
N ILE A 238 2.28 1.07 -12.99
CA ILE A 238 3.14 0.68 -14.11
C ILE A 238 4.59 0.44 -13.66
N GLY A 239 5.17 1.37 -12.91
CA GLY A 239 6.62 1.46 -12.70
C GLY A 239 7.02 1.55 -11.24
N CYS A 240 6.67 0.54 -10.44
CA CYS A 240 7.06 0.45 -9.03
C CYS A 240 7.66 -0.95 -8.77
N PRO A 241 8.92 -1.21 -9.18
CA PRO A 241 9.50 -2.54 -9.04
C PRO A 241 9.62 -2.92 -7.57
N ALA A 242 9.13 -4.11 -7.22
CA ALA A 242 9.28 -4.69 -5.90
C ALA A 242 10.76 -4.89 -5.57
N ARG A 243 11.17 -4.40 -4.41
CA ARG A 243 12.55 -4.58 -3.92
C ARG A 243 12.88 -6.04 -3.58
N TYR A 244 11.86 -6.81 -3.23
CA TYR A 244 12.00 -8.21 -2.81
C TYR A 244 10.96 -9.09 -3.50
N ASN A 245 11.28 -10.37 -3.67
CA ASN A 245 10.34 -11.34 -4.22
C ASN A 245 9.08 -11.49 -3.34
N ALA A 246 7.96 -11.81 -3.98
CA ALA A 246 6.73 -12.18 -3.30
C ALA A 246 6.93 -13.41 -2.40
N GLN A 247 6.34 -13.36 -1.22
CA GLN A 247 6.34 -14.47 -0.28
C GLN A 247 5.61 -15.66 -0.91
N PRO A 248 6.18 -16.88 -0.91
CA PRO A 248 5.57 -18.05 -1.54
C PRO A 248 4.13 -18.30 -1.07
N ALA A 249 3.86 -18.10 0.22
CA ALA A 249 2.52 -18.25 0.80
C ALA A 249 1.47 -17.33 0.17
N VAL A 250 1.84 -16.07 -0.14
CA VAL A 250 0.96 -15.10 -0.82
C VAL A 250 0.74 -15.52 -2.27
N THR A 251 1.80 -15.94 -2.97
CA THR A 251 1.72 -16.40 -4.37
C THR A 251 0.87 -17.66 -4.53
N GLN A 252 0.94 -18.59 -3.56
CA GLN A 252 0.09 -19.77 -3.48
C GLN A 252 -1.36 -19.40 -3.12
N GLY A 253 -1.57 -18.43 -2.22
CA GLY A 253 -2.90 -17.92 -1.90
C GLY A 253 -3.61 -17.25 -3.08
N LEU A 254 -2.85 -16.58 -3.97
CA LEU A 254 -3.39 -16.05 -5.24
C LEU A 254 -3.76 -17.17 -6.22
N GLU A 255 -2.97 -18.24 -6.25
CA GLU A 255 -3.26 -19.42 -7.07
C GLU A 255 -4.54 -20.13 -6.65
N SER A 256 -4.76 -20.27 -5.33
CA SER A 256 -5.95 -20.95 -4.80
C SER A 256 -7.26 -20.22 -5.10
N ILE A 257 -7.20 -18.93 -5.45
CA ILE A 257 -8.36 -18.15 -5.92
C ILE A 257 -8.42 -18.00 -7.44
N GLY A 258 -7.62 -18.80 -8.17
CA GLY A 258 -7.66 -18.89 -9.63
C GLY A 258 -7.03 -17.70 -10.35
N ILE A 259 -6.04 -17.02 -9.76
CA ILE A 259 -5.24 -16.02 -10.49
C ILE A 259 -4.13 -16.75 -11.27
N SER A 260 -4.05 -16.46 -12.58
CA SER A 260 -3.14 -17.16 -13.49
C SER A 260 -1.66 -16.94 -13.14
N LEU A 261 -0.80 -17.84 -13.62
CA LEU A 261 0.64 -17.69 -13.45
C LEU A 261 1.19 -16.43 -14.16
N SER A 262 0.65 -16.08 -15.34
CA SER A 262 1.05 -14.86 -16.08
C SER A 262 0.75 -13.61 -15.25
N GLN A 263 -0.48 -13.50 -14.75
CA GLN A 263 -0.91 -12.38 -13.90
C GLN A 263 -0.09 -12.30 -12.61
N ARG A 264 0.16 -13.42 -11.92
CA ARG A 264 1.02 -13.44 -10.73
C ARG A 264 2.43 -12.96 -11.05
N ARG A 265 3.06 -13.44 -12.13
CA ARG A 265 4.42 -13.03 -12.54
C ARG A 265 4.51 -11.56 -12.95
N SER A 266 3.47 -11.02 -13.54
CA SER A 266 3.41 -9.62 -13.97
C SER A 266 3.12 -8.69 -12.79
N LYS A 267 2.02 -8.92 -12.07
CA LYS A 267 1.54 -8.00 -11.02
C LYS A 267 2.35 -8.05 -9.73
N MET A 268 2.85 -9.22 -9.33
CA MET A 268 3.63 -9.34 -8.09
C MET A 268 5.06 -8.79 -8.19
N LYS A 269 5.50 -8.35 -9.38
CA LYS A 269 6.72 -7.54 -9.54
C LYS A 269 6.50 -6.08 -9.21
N ASN A 270 5.26 -5.63 -9.06
CA ASN A 270 4.93 -4.30 -8.62
C ASN A 270 4.77 -4.28 -7.10
N GLU A 271 5.52 -3.43 -6.40
CA GLU A 271 5.55 -3.36 -4.94
C GLU A 271 4.16 -3.07 -4.35
N VAL A 272 3.40 -2.15 -4.97
CA VAL A 272 2.05 -1.79 -4.51
C VAL A 272 1.11 -2.97 -4.62
N PHE A 273 1.09 -3.66 -5.77
CA PHE A 273 0.22 -4.83 -5.93
C PHE A 273 0.64 -5.98 -5.02
N GLN A 274 1.94 -6.20 -4.81
CA GLN A 274 2.44 -7.18 -3.86
C GLN A 274 1.99 -6.86 -2.43
N GLN A 275 2.08 -5.59 -2.01
CA GLN A 275 1.64 -5.15 -0.69
C GLN A 275 0.12 -5.30 -0.50
N ILE A 276 -0.69 -4.87 -1.47
CA ILE A 276 -2.15 -5.05 -1.45
C ILE A 276 -2.51 -6.54 -1.36
N ALA A 277 -1.90 -7.37 -2.21
CA ALA A 277 -2.11 -8.82 -2.20
C ALA A 277 -1.75 -9.43 -0.84
N THR A 278 -0.63 -9.00 -0.25
CA THR A 278 -0.17 -9.48 1.05
C THR A 278 -1.14 -9.11 2.16
N VAL A 279 -1.66 -7.88 2.19
CA VAL A 279 -2.65 -7.45 3.20
C VAL A 279 -3.95 -8.22 3.05
N LEU A 280 -4.49 -8.34 1.84
CA LEU A 280 -5.74 -9.08 1.62
C LEU A 280 -5.60 -10.57 1.99
N TYR A 281 -4.47 -11.19 1.65
CA TYR A 281 -4.11 -12.57 2.02
C TYR A 281 -3.98 -12.75 3.54
N ALA A 282 -3.15 -11.93 4.18
CA ALA A 282 -2.89 -12.00 5.62
C ALA A 282 -4.18 -11.80 6.42
N HIS A 283 -5.00 -10.83 6.01
CA HIS A 283 -6.29 -10.59 6.62
C HIS A 283 -7.22 -11.81 6.45
N GLN A 284 -7.34 -12.35 5.24
CA GLN A 284 -8.18 -13.52 5.00
C GLN A 284 -7.73 -14.74 5.84
N ARG A 285 -6.43 -14.89 6.09
CA ARG A 285 -5.86 -16.05 6.78
C ARG A 285 -5.92 -15.94 8.30
N TRP A 286 -5.63 -14.78 8.87
CA TRP A 286 -5.32 -14.65 10.30
C TRP A 286 -6.45 -14.08 11.16
N VAL A 287 -7.35 -13.28 10.58
CA VAL A 287 -8.40 -12.63 11.37
C VAL A 287 -9.64 -13.52 11.50
N SER A 288 -10.43 -13.27 12.55
CA SER A 288 -11.63 -14.06 12.83
C SER A 288 -12.69 -13.96 11.72
N GLU A 289 -13.54 -14.97 11.60
CA GLU A 289 -14.59 -15.00 10.58
C GLU A 289 -15.54 -13.78 10.63
N GLY A 290 -15.92 -13.34 11.84
CA GLY A 290 -16.77 -12.16 12.01
C GLY A 290 -16.15 -10.89 11.43
N VAL A 291 -14.85 -10.66 11.70
CA VAL A 291 -14.10 -9.52 11.16
C VAL A 291 -13.98 -9.63 9.64
N ARG A 292 -13.66 -10.83 9.11
CA ARG A 292 -13.60 -11.08 7.66
C ARG A 292 -14.91 -10.77 6.95
N ARG A 293 -16.04 -11.20 7.52
CA ARG A 293 -17.38 -10.98 6.93
C ARG A 293 -17.71 -9.49 6.86
N ASN A 294 -17.51 -8.76 7.96
CA ASN A 294 -17.74 -7.31 8.02
C ASN A 294 -16.89 -6.54 7.00
N ARG A 295 -15.61 -6.89 6.84
CA ARG A 295 -14.72 -6.29 5.83
C ARG A 295 -15.15 -6.64 4.41
N GLY A 296 -15.61 -7.87 4.17
CA GLY A 296 -16.11 -8.30 2.87
C GLY A 296 -17.25 -7.42 2.35
N ASP A 297 -18.18 -6.99 3.21
CA ASP A 297 -19.28 -6.09 2.82
C ASP A 297 -18.78 -4.73 2.32
N SER A 298 -17.80 -4.13 3.01
CA SER A 298 -17.23 -2.84 2.63
C SER A 298 -16.38 -2.93 1.35
N LEU A 299 -15.56 -3.98 1.24
CA LEU A 299 -14.77 -4.27 0.04
C LEU A 299 -15.64 -4.47 -1.22
N ARG A 300 -16.85 -4.99 -1.07
CA ARG A 300 -17.83 -5.09 -2.17
C ARG A 300 -18.33 -3.73 -2.61
N LYS A 301 -18.72 -2.87 -1.68
CA LYS A 301 -19.14 -1.49 -1.97
C LYS A 301 -18.00 -0.72 -2.65
N PHE A 302 -16.78 -0.88 -2.15
CA PHE A 302 -15.57 -0.35 -2.79
C PHE A 302 -15.41 -0.87 -4.22
N SER A 303 -15.52 -2.19 -4.44
CA SER A 303 -15.37 -2.79 -5.77
C SER A 303 -16.38 -2.23 -6.77
N ASN A 304 -17.64 -2.07 -6.36
CA ASN A 304 -18.67 -1.47 -7.21
C ASN A 304 -18.35 -0.01 -7.53
N ARG A 305 -17.86 0.77 -6.55
CA ARG A 305 -17.44 2.16 -6.79
C ARG A 305 -16.21 2.24 -7.69
N MET A 306 -15.24 1.35 -7.55
CA MET A 306 -14.05 1.28 -8.39
C MET A 306 -14.43 1.07 -9.86
N LEU A 307 -15.44 0.24 -10.13
CA LEU A 307 -15.90 -0.09 -11.48
C LEU A 307 -16.94 0.89 -12.04
N LYS A 308 -17.48 1.82 -11.23
CA LYS A 308 -18.55 2.73 -11.64
C LYS A 308 -18.26 3.49 -12.95
N ASN A 309 -17.02 3.95 -13.13
CA ASN A 309 -16.59 4.73 -14.30
C ASN A 309 -15.57 3.96 -15.15
N TRP A 310 -15.64 2.63 -15.17
CA TRP A 310 -14.60 1.81 -15.78
C TRP A 310 -14.35 2.14 -17.26
N GLU A 311 -15.39 2.56 -18.00
CA GLU A 311 -15.31 2.96 -19.41
C GLU A 311 -14.31 4.09 -19.67
N PHE A 312 -14.00 4.90 -18.66
CA PHE A 312 -12.96 5.93 -18.76
C PHE A 312 -11.60 5.32 -19.06
N TYR A 313 -11.34 4.11 -18.58
CA TYR A 313 -10.03 3.48 -18.65
C TYR A 313 -9.95 2.40 -19.73
N LYS A 314 -10.99 2.21 -20.55
CA LYS A 314 -11.06 1.10 -21.53
C LYS A 314 -9.84 1.03 -22.47
N ASP A 315 -9.27 2.19 -22.82
CA ASP A 315 -8.10 2.31 -23.69
C ASP A 315 -6.77 2.38 -22.90
N ASN A 316 -6.81 2.17 -21.57
CA ASN A 316 -5.66 2.12 -20.68
C ASN A 316 -5.57 0.71 -20.05
N GLY A 317 -4.89 -0.20 -20.75
CA GLY A 317 -4.74 -1.60 -20.34
C GLY A 317 -4.08 -1.77 -18.97
N GLN A 318 -3.22 -0.83 -18.55
CA GLN A 318 -2.52 -0.91 -17.26
C GLN A 318 -3.45 -0.66 -16.08
N VAL A 319 -4.25 0.42 -16.14
CA VAL A 319 -5.25 0.73 -15.10
C VAL A 319 -6.30 -0.37 -15.06
N VAL A 320 -6.81 -0.81 -16.22
CA VAL A 320 -7.80 -1.88 -16.33
C VAL A 320 -7.28 -3.19 -15.71
N SER A 321 -6.09 -3.63 -16.12
CA SER A 321 -5.48 -4.85 -15.61
C SER A 321 -5.17 -4.75 -14.11
N GLY A 322 -4.82 -3.56 -13.61
CA GLY A 322 -4.65 -3.30 -12.18
C GLY A 322 -5.95 -3.42 -11.38
N PHE A 323 -7.03 -2.79 -11.85
CA PHE A 323 -8.36 -2.90 -11.23
C PHE A 323 -8.88 -4.32 -11.25
N PHE A 324 -8.69 -5.04 -12.37
CA PHE A 324 -9.07 -6.43 -12.49
C PHE A 324 -8.33 -7.31 -11.48
N PHE A 325 -7.03 -7.11 -11.30
CA PHE A 325 -6.24 -7.83 -10.30
C PHE A 325 -6.75 -7.61 -8.87
N ILE A 326 -7.02 -6.35 -8.50
CA ILE A 326 -7.61 -6.01 -7.19
C ILE A 326 -8.98 -6.68 -7.01
N LEU A 327 -9.83 -6.61 -8.04
CA LEU A 327 -11.16 -7.20 -8.01
C LEU A 327 -11.11 -8.73 -7.83
N ARG A 328 -10.22 -9.42 -8.54
CA ARG A 328 -10.05 -10.88 -8.43
C ARG A 328 -9.64 -11.28 -7.02
N MET A 329 -8.74 -10.53 -6.38
CA MET A 329 -8.36 -10.78 -4.98
C MET A 329 -9.54 -10.59 -4.02
N ILE A 330 -10.31 -9.52 -4.19
CA ILE A 330 -11.49 -9.26 -3.35
C ILE A 330 -12.53 -10.37 -3.54
N SER A 331 -12.93 -10.67 -4.78
CA SER A 331 -13.95 -11.69 -5.07
C SER A 331 -13.52 -13.10 -4.67
N GLY A 332 -12.23 -13.43 -4.80
CA GLY A 332 -11.70 -14.75 -4.46
C GLY A 332 -11.60 -15.01 -2.95
N TRP A 333 -11.15 -14.00 -2.19
CA TRP A 333 -10.93 -14.16 -0.74
C TRP A 333 -12.11 -13.70 0.12
N TYR A 334 -13.00 -12.86 -0.41
CA TYR A 334 -14.18 -12.34 0.27
C TYR A 334 -15.45 -12.60 -0.57
N PRO A 335 -15.78 -13.88 -0.82
CA PRO A 335 -16.95 -14.23 -1.63
C PRO A 335 -18.25 -13.75 -0.98
N ASP A 336 -19.30 -13.66 -1.80
CA ASP A 336 -20.63 -13.26 -1.34
C ASP A 336 -21.16 -14.28 -0.32
N GLY A 337 -21.20 -13.87 0.94
CA GLY A 337 -21.66 -14.68 2.06
C GLY A 337 -23.12 -14.43 2.43
N ASN A 338 -24.01 -14.08 1.49
CA ASN A 338 -25.48 -14.23 1.58
C ASN A 338 -26.19 -13.63 0.34
N PRO A 339 -27.30 -14.20 -0.16
CA PRO A 339 -28.14 -13.60 -1.22
C PRO A 339 -28.93 -12.34 -0.80
N VAL A 340 -28.73 -11.83 0.43
CA VAL A 340 -29.55 -10.75 1.02
C VAL A 340 -28.83 -9.40 0.91
N ALA A 341 -28.61 -8.99 -0.33
CA ALA A 341 -28.47 -7.58 -0.72
C ALA A 341 -28.85 -7.47 -2.20
N GLN A 342 -30.07 -7.91 -2.52
CA GLN A 342 -30.75 -7.48 -3.74
C GLN A 342 -31.15 -6.02 -3.57
N ASP A 343 -30.20 -5.10 -3.70
CA ASP A 343 -30.57 -3.71 -3.97
C ASP A 343 -29.47 -2.99 -4.73
N ASP A 344 -29.08 -3.55 -5.89
CA ASP A 344 -28.59 -2.76 -7.02
C ASP A 344 -28.46 -3.60 -8.32
N ARG A 345 -29.58 -3.94 -8.96
CA ARG A 345 -29.54 -4.68 -10.26
C ARG A 345 -28.75 -3.92 -11.34
N ALA A 346 -28.74 -2.59 -11.28
CA ALA A 346 -27.98 -1.74 -12.19
C ALA A 346 -26.46 -1.89 -11.97
N SER A 347 -25.98 -1.80 -10.72
CA SER A 347 -24.54 -1.96 -10.44
C SER A 347 -24.02 -3.37 -10.74
N ARG A 348 -24.87 -4.40 -10.54
CA ARG A 348 -24.53 -5.79 -10.85
C ARG A 348 -24.34 -6.01 -12.36
N GLY A 349 -25.24 -5.49 -13.20
CA GLY A 349 -25.10 -5.55 -14.66
C GLY A 349 -23.89 -4.76 -15.17
N THR A 350 -23.61 -3.58 -14.62
CA THR A 350 -22.40 -2.81 -14.95
C THR A 350 -21.12 -3.55 -14.55
N LYS A 351 -21.13 -4.22 -13.39
CA LYS A 351 -19.98 -5.01 -12.90
C LYS A 351 -19.75 -6.26 -13.73
N GLU A 352 -20.79 -7.01 -14.07
CA GLU A 352 -20.68 -8.23 -14.89
C GLU A 352 -20.16 -7.88 -16.30
N LYS A 353 -20.73 -6.84 -16.93
CA LYS A 353 -20.24 -6.32 -18.22
C LYS A 353 -18.80 -5.81 -18.14
N ALA A 354 -18.46 -5.05 -17.11
CA ALA A 354 -17.08 -4.58 -16.90
C ALA A 354 -16.11 -5.74 -16.70
N VAL A 355 -16.47 -6.76 -15.93
CA VAL A 355 -15.63 -7.94 -15.70
C VAL A 355 -15.41 -8.73 -16.99
N GLU A 356 -16.45 -8.90 -17.80
CA GLU A 356 -16.38 -9.58 -19.10
C GLU A 356 -15.49 -8.80 -20.09
N GLU A 357 -15.74 -7.51 -20.26
CA GLU A 357 -15.00 -6.65 -21.19
C GLU A 357 -13.54 -6.43 -20.74
N MET A 358 -13.29 -6.29 -19.43
CA MET A 358 -11.93 -6.23 -18.89
C MET A 358 -11.18 -7.56 -18.99
N GLY A 359 -11.88 -8.69 -18.83
CA GLY A 359 -11.29 -10.02 -19.01
C GLY A 359 -10.78 -10.22 -20.44
N ASN A 360 -11.57 -9.77 -21.42
CA ASN A 360 -11.19 -9.84 -22.84
C ASN A 360 -10.05 -8.87 -23.18
N CYS A 361 -10.06 -7.64 -22.65
CA CYS A 361 -8.96 -6.68 -22.86
C CYS A 361 -7.65 -7.12 -22.17
N GLY A 362 -7.74 -7.78 -21.00
CA GLY A 362 -6.59 -8.32 -20.29
C GLY A 362 -5.92 -9.49 -21.02
N ALA A 363 -6.69 -10.31 -21.73
CA ALA A 363 -6.16 -11.41 -22.53
C ALA A 363 -5.57 -10.96 -23.88
N ALA A 364 -6.04 -9.84 -24.44
CA ALA A 364 -5.57 -9.31 -25.73
C ALA A 364 -4.27 -8.49 -25.65
N GLY A 365 -3.84 -8.11 -24.44
CA GLY A 365 -2.61 -7.34 -24.19
C GLY A 365 -1.52 -8.12 -23.43
N GLU A 366 -1.69 -9.44 -23.26
CA GLU A 366 -0.71 -10.36 -22.65
C GLU A 366 0.28 -10.95 -23.67
#